data_AF-A0A7S0ADZ4-F1
#
_entry.id   AF-A0A7S0ADZ4-F1
#
_cell.length_a   1.000
_cell.length_b   1.000
_cell.length_c   1.000
_cell.angle_alpha   90.00
_cell.angle_beta   90.00
_cell.angle_gamma   90.00
#
_symmetry.space_group_name_H-M   'P 1'
#
loop_
_entity.id
_entity.type
_entity.pdbx_description
1 polymer ?
#
loop_
_entity_poly.entity_id
_entity_poly.type
_entity_poly.pdbx_seq_one_letter_code
_entity_poly.pdbx_strand_id
1 'polypeptide(L)'
;AAVVQQQVRERLGIRERLRENDVQALQLLSKSLVAELRYEIFQPHLLSHALFRLWNSIDYHTVKRLCGSTIDQSFLVMNEELFIASSTTGRAYYLIEGTLEYAKKLLDVPDQGSSHVEPGC
;
A
#
# COMPACT_ATOMS: atom_id res chain seq x y z
N ALA A 1 -6.67 0.47 -28.08
CA ALA A 1 -8.07 0.26 -27.63
C ALA A 1 -8.32 -1.12 -27.02
N ALA A 2 -7.86 -2.23 -27.64
CA ALA A 2 -8.12 -3.59 -27.15
C ALA A 2 -7.59 -3.88 -25.73
N VAL A 3 -6.37 -3.43 -25.40
CA VAL A 3 -5.77 -3.63 -24.05
C VAL A 3 -6.58 -2.95 -22.95
N VAL A 4 -7.05 -1.72 -23.20
CA VAL A 4 -7.90 -0.98 -22.25
C VAL A 4 -9.23 -1.70 -22.03
N GLN A 5 -9.86 -2.20 -23.10
CA GLN A 5 -11.11 -2.94 -22.96
C GLN A 5 -10.94 -4.28 -22.24
N GLN A 6 -9.80 -4.96 -22.43
CA GLN A 6 -9.46 -6.18 -21.71
C GLN A 6 -9.28 -5.89 -20.21
N GLN A 7 -8.51 -4.86 -19.87
CA GLN A 7 -8.29 -4.45 -18.48
C GLN A 7 -9.59 -4.02 -17.79
N VAL A 8 -10.49 -3.33 -18.49
CA VAL A 8 -11.82 -2.97 -17.95
C VAL A 8 -12.65 -4.21 -17.66
N ARG A 9 -12.69 -5.20 -18.58
CA ARG A 9 -13.45 -6.44 -18.35
C ARG A 9 -12.90 -7.25 -17.17
N GLU A 10 -11.58 -7.35 -17.05
CA GLU A 10 -10.93 -8.01 -15.91
C GLU A 10 -11.29 -7.32 -14.59
N ARG A 11 -11.34 -5.99 -14.57
CA ARG A 11 -11.69 -5.21 -13.38
C ARG A 11 -13.16 -5.26 -13.00
N LEU A 12 -14.08 -5.38 -13.97
CA LEU A 12 -15.52 -5.46 -13.73
C LEU A 12 -15.96 -6.74 -13.00
N GLY A 13 -15.17 -7.81 -13.08
CA GLY A 13 -15.47 -9.08 -12.40
C GLY A 13 -14.99 -9.16 -10.94
N ILE A 14 -14.21 -8.17 -10.49
CA ILE A 14 -13.62 -8.18 -9.14
C ILE A 14 -14.64 -7.59 -8.17
N ARG A 15 -15.02 -8.38 -7.16
CA ARG A 15 -15.91 -7.91 -6.09
C ARG A 15 -15.20 -6.82 -5.29
N GLU A 16 -15.72 -5.59 -5.36
CA GLU A 16 -15.17 -4.47 -4.60
C GLU A 16 -15.23 -4.77 -3.09
N ARG A 17 -14.10 -4.58 -2.42
CA ARG A 17 -14.03 -4.64 -0.96
C ARG A 17 -14.56 -3.30 -0.43
N LEU A 18 -15.52 -3.38 0.49
CA LEU A 18 -16.12 -2.21 1.13
C LEU A 18 -15.06 -1.44 1.92
N ARG A 19 -15.08 -0.12 1.78
CA ARG A 19 -14.30 0.82 2.58
C ARG A 19 -15.17 1.36 3.72
N GLU A 20 -14.53 1.97 4.71
CA GLU A 20 -15.22 2.58 5.85
C GLU A 20 -16.29 3.59 5.40
N ASN A 21 -15.99 4.40 4.39
CA ASN A 21 -16.90 5.41 3.84
C ASN A 21 -18.14 4.82 3.12
N ASP A 22 -18.08 3.54 2.74
CA ASP A 22 -19.19 2.85 2.07
C ASP A 22 -20.24 2.37 3.10
N VAL A 23 -19.89 2.35 4.40
CA VAL A 23 -20.76 1.89 5.49
C VAL A 23 -21.44 3.09 6.16
N GLN A 24 -22.62 3.46 5.67
CA GLN A 24 -23.38 4.63 6.17
C GLN A 24 -23.63 4.61 7.68
N ALA A 25 -23.81 3.42 8.27
CA ALA A 25 -24.02 3.29 9.71
C ALA A 25 -22.84 3.80 10.55
N LEU A 26 -21.61 3.77 10.03
CA LEU A 26 -20.44 4.29 10.74
C LEU A 26 -20.48 5.81 10.89
N GLN A 27 -21.17 6.51 9.97
CA GLN A 27 -21.35 7.96 10.05
C GLN A 27 -22.28 8.39 11.19
N LEU A 28 -23.09 7.46 11.71
CA LEU A 28 -23.98 7.70 12.85
C LEU A 28 -23.26 7.52 14.20
N LEU A 29 -22.06 6.94 14.20
CA LEU A 29 -21.27 6.75 15.41
C LEU A 29 -20.58 8.05 15.82
N SER A 30 -20.39 8.22 17.13
CA SER A 30 -19.55 9.30 17.63
C SER A 30 -18.09 9.10 17.20
N LYS A 31 -17.32 10.19 17.11
CA LYS A 31 -15.88 10.11 16.79
C LYS A 31 -15.10 9.21 17.75
N SER A 32 -15.50 9.15 19.02
CA SER A 32 -14.86 8.27 20.01
C SER A 32 -15.13 6.79 19.71
N LEU A 33 -16.37 6.42 19.36
CA LEU A 33 -16.72 5.05 18.99
C LEU A 33 -16.08 4.63 17.67
N VAL A 34 -16.00 5.51 16.68
CA VAL A 34 -15.26 5.24 15.43
C VAL A 34 -13.78 4.99 15.72
N ALA A 35 -13.16 5.78 16.59
CA ALA A 35 -11.76 5.58 16.96
C ALA A 35 -11.54 4.24 17.68
N GLU A 36 -12.47 3.81 18.53
CA GLU A 36 -12.42 2.50 19.20
C GLU A 36 -12.61 1.35 18.21
N LEU A 37 -13.57 1.45 17.31
CA LEU A 37 -13.78 0.47 16.26
C LEU A 37 -12.54 0.34 15.37
N ARG A 38 -11.96 1.46 14.93
CA ARG A 38 -10.72 1.46 14.12
C ARG A 38 -9.55 0.85 14.88
N TYR A 39 -9.44 1.13 16.19
CA TYR A 39 -8.43 0.47 17.02
C TYR A 39 -8.60 -1.05 17.01
N GLU A 40 -9.81 -1.57 17.25
CA GLU A 40 -10.07 -3.00 17.24
C GLU A 40 -9.81 -3.67 15.89
N ILE A 41 -10.12 -2.97 14.78
CA ILE A 41 -9.86 -3.45 13.42
C ILE A 41 -8.36 -3.51 13.10
N PHE A 42 -7.61 -2.44 13.43
CA PHE A 42 -6.22 -2.32 12.98
C PHE A 42 -5.21 -2.91 13.97
N GLN A 43 -5.51 -2.96 15.28
CA GLN A 43 -4.57 -3.44 16.29
C GLN A 43 -3.98 -4.83 16.00
N PRO A 44 -4.74 -5.84 15.52
CA PRO A 44 -4.17 -7.18 15.33
C PRO A 44 -3.10 -7.18 14.24
N HIS A 45 -3.26 -6.32 13.23
CA HIS A 45 -2.33 -6.16 12.13
C HIS A 45 -1.09 -5.37 12.56
N LEU A 46 -1.25 -4.25 13.27
CA LEU A 46 -0.12 -3.47 13.78
C LEU A 46 0.73 -4.27 14.78
N LEU A 47 0.08 -4.90 15.75
CA LEU A 47 0.75 -5.65 16.82
C LEU A 47 1.37 -6.97 16.32
N SER A 48 1.16 -7.36 15.07
CA SER A 48 1.96 -8.42 14.46
C SER A 48 3.42 -7.99 14.21
N HIS A 49 3.67 -6.69 14.08
CA HIS A 49 5.00 -6.13 13.87
C HIS A 49 5.66 -5.73 15.21
N ALA A 50 6.91 -6.16 15.41
CA ALA A 50 7.61 -5.99 16.69
C ALA A 50 7.72 -4.54 17.17
N LEU A 51 7.94 -3.59 16.23
CA LEU A 51 7.99 -2.15 16.53
C LEU A 51 6.70 -1.67 17.22
N PHE A 52 5.53 -2.01 16.67
CA PHE A 52 4.26 -1.52 17.21
C PHE A 52 3.86 -2.25 18.48
N ARG A 53 4.27 -3.50 18.69
CA ARG A 53 4.13 -4.15 20.01
C ARG A 53 4.89 -3.42 21.10
N LEU A 54 6.17 -3.12 20.85
CA LEU A 54 6.99 -2.37 21.79
C LEU A 54 6.37 -1.00 22.05
N TRP A 55 6.00 -0.29 20.98
CA TRP A 55 5.39 1.03 21.12
C TRP A 55 4.08 0.98 21.92
N ASN A 56 3.22 0.00 21.67
CA ASN A 56 1.98 -0.18 22.43
C ASN A 56 2.22 -0.47 23.92
N SER A 57 3.31 -1.16 24.25
CA SER A 57 3.69 -1.41 25.66
C SER A 57 4.21 -0.17 26.38
N ILE A 58 4.76 0.79 25.64
CA ILE A 58 5.29 2.05 26.18
C ILE A 58 4.18 3.10 26.25
N ASP A 59 3.41 3.25 25.18
CA ASP A 59 2.33 4.23 25.04
C ASP A 59 1.19 3.69 24.18
N TYR A 60 0.26 3.02 24.86
CA TYR A 60 -0.99 2.54 24.29
C TYR A 60 -1.84 3.66 23.65
N HIS A 61 -1.87 4.86 24.26
CA HIS A 61 -2.72 5.94 23.78
C HIS A 61 -2.26 6.48 22.43
N THR A 62 -0.95 6.51 22.20
CA THR A 62 -0.38 6.87 20.89
C THR A 62 -0.75 5.83 19.83
N VAL A 63 -0.66 4.53 20.13
CA VAL A 63 -1.06 3.48 19.18
C VAL A 63 -2.57 3.52 18.92
N LYS A 64 -3.40 3.75 19.95
CA LYS A 64 -4.86 3.94 19.78
C LYS A 64 -5.17 5.12 18.84
N ARG A 65 -4.47 6.24 19.02
CA ARG A 65 -4.62 7.42 18.15
C ARG A 65 -4.15 7.14 16.72
N LEU A 66 -3.04 6.43 16.56
CA LEU A 66 -2.51 6.03 15.25
C LEU A 66 -3.57 5.24 14.46
N CYS A 67 -4.20 4.24 15.08
CA CYS A 67 -5.29 3.46 14.47
C CYS A 67 -6.51 4.32 14.15
N GLY A 68 -6.86 5.25 15.05
CA GLY A 68 -8.07 6.06 14.94
C GLY A 68 -8.03 7.11 13.82
N SER A 69 -6.86 7.64 13.45
CA SER A 69 -6.81 8.78 12.51
C SER A 69 -5.70 8.76 11.47
N THR A 70 -4.71 7.88 11.55
CA THR A 70 -3.51 7.93 10.68
C THR A 70 -3.46 6.80 9.67
N ILE A 71 -4.05 5.65 10.00
CA ILE A 71 -3.95 4.44 9.19
C ILE A 71 -5.21 4.29 8.37
N ASP A 72 -5.07 4.14 7.06
CA ASP A 72 -6.18 3.81 6.15
C ASP A 72 -5.94 2.46 5.48
N GLN A 73 -7.04 1.80 5.10
CA GLN A 73 -6.99 0.57 4.33
C GLN A 73 -7.01 0.88 2.83
N SER A 74 -6.17 0.19 2.08
CA SER A 74 -6.17 0.22 0.61
C SER A 74 -6.20 -1.20 0.07
N PHE A 75 -6.85 -1.37 -1.08
CA PHE A 75 -6.94 -2.63 -1.79
C PHE A 75 -6.28 -2.45 -3.15
N LEU A 76 -5.35 -3.33 -3.47
CA LEU A 76 -4.69 -3.35 -4.77
C LEU A 76 -5.32 -4.42 -5.64
N VAL A 77 -5.52 -4.08 -6.90
CA VAL A 77 -5.94 -5.04 -7.92
C VAL A 77 -4.71 -5.80 -8.43
N MET A 78 -4.92 -7.01 -8.95
CA MET A 78 -3.85 -7.77 -9.60
C MET A 78 -3.17 -6.93 -10.70
N ASN A 79 -1.84 -6.98 -10.77
CA ASN A 79 -1.01 -6.20 -11.69
C ASN A 79 -1.08 -4.68 -11.50
N GLU A 80 -1.57 -4.19 -10.36
CA GLU A 80 -1.47 -2.78 -9.98
C GLU A 80 -0.15 -2.51 -9.27
N GLU A 81 0.53 -1.45 -9.69
CA GLU A 81 1.79 -1.03 -9.09
C GLU A 81 1.54 -0.17 -7.84
N LEU A 82 2.01 -0.64 -6.68
CA LEU A 82 1.94 0.14 -5.43
C LEU A 82 2.92 1.32 -5.44
N PHE A 83 4.09 1.11 -6.04
CA PHE A 83 5.15 2.10 -6.14
C PHE A 83 5.57 2.22 -7.60
N ILE A 84 5.57 3.44 -8.11
CA ILE A 84 6.08 3.75 -9.44
C ILE A 84 7.55 4.15 -9.30
N ALA A 85 8.41 3.59 -10.14
CA ALA A 85 9.84 3.92 -10.15
C ALA A 85 10.03 5.45 -10.24
N SER A 86 11.02 5.98 -9.51
CA SER A 86 11.34 7.42 -9.42
C SER A 86 10.24 8.33 -8.84
N SER A 87 9.12 7.78 -8.35
CA SER A 87 8.11 8.55 -7.62
C SER A 87 8.44 8.64 -6.13
N THR A 88 8.21 9.80 -5.53
CA THR A 88 8.27 9.98 -4.07
C THR A 88 6.91 9.68 -3.47
N THR A 89 6.86 8.81 -2.45
CA THR A 89 5.62 8.56 -1.69
C THR A 89 5.72 9.17 -0.28
N GLY A 90 4.64 9.82 0.15
CA GLY A 90 4.48 10.30 1.53
C GLY A 90 3.84 9.28 2.47
N ARG A 91 3.68 8.03 2.03
CA ARG A 91 2.96 6.97 2.75
C ARG A 91 3.81 5.72 2.88
N ALA A 92 3.68 5.05 4.02
CA ALA A 92 4.18 3.70 4.24
C ALA A 92 3.01 2.71 4.13
N TYR A 93 3.29 1.52 3.62
CA TYR A 93 2.32 0.45 3.45
C TYR A 93 2.73 -0.77 4.24
N TYR A 94 1.74 -1.42 4.86
CA TYR A 94 1.90 -2.67 5.57
C TYR A 94 0.99 -3.72 4.93
N LEU A 95 1.56 -4.81 4.44
CA LEU A 95 0.81 -5.85 3.73
C LEU A 95 0.10 -6.74 4.75
N ILE A 96 -1.23 -6.72 4.73
CA ILE A 96 -2.07 -7.54 5.62
C ILE A 96 -2.37 -8.91 4.98
N GLU A 97 -2.64 -8.93 3.68
CA GLU A 97 -3.07 -10.13 2.96
C GLU A 97 -2.57 -10.06 1.50
N GLY A 98 -2.17 -11.21 0.95
CA GLY A 98 -1.70 -11.32 -0.43
C GLY A 98 -0.17 -11.34 -0.54
N THR A 99 0.33 -11.04 -1.74
CA THR A 99 1.76 -10.99 -2.03
C THR A 99 2.05 -9.78 -2.92
N LEU A 100 3.22 -9.19 -2.74
CA LEU A 100 3.74 -8.10 -3.55
C LEU A 100 5.14 -8.47 -4.01
N GLU A 101 5.46 -8.13 -5.25
CA GLU A 101 6.80 -8.32 -5.81
C GLU A 101 7.47 -6.96 -6.02
N TYR A 102 8.74 -6.88 -5.63
CA TYR A 102 9.54 -5.69 -5.89
C TYR A 102 10.25 -5.81 -7.23
N ALA A 103 9.63 -5.30 -8.30
CA ALA A 103 10.23 -5.29 -9.62
C ALA A 103 11.21 -4.11 -9.78
N LYS A 104 12.52 -4.40 -9.85
CA LYS A 104 13.51 -3.40 -10.27
C LYS A 104 13.48 -3.30 -11.78
N LYS A 105 12.97 -2.18 -12.31
CA LYS A 105 13.17 -1.86 -13.72
C LYS A 105 14.62 -1.43 -13.89
N LEU A 106 15.47 -2.30 -14.43
CA LEU A 106 16.78 -1.89 -14.92
C LEU A 106 16.51 -0.82 -15.97
N LEU A 107 17.03 0.39 -15.74
CA LEU A 107 17.03 1.40 -16.77
C LEU A 107 17.91 0.85 -17.88
N ASP A 108 17.34 0.61 -19.06
CA ASP A 108 18.10 0.33 -20.27
C ASP A 108 19.01 1.54 -20.50
N VAL A 109 20.26 1.43 -20.06
CA VAL A 109 21.29 2.38 -20.48
C VAL A 109 21.54 2.05 -21.94
N PRO A 110 21.27 2.98 -22.89
CA PRO A 110 21.65 2.74 -24.26
C PRO A 110 23.16 2.54 -24.28
N ASP A 111 23.57 1.34 -24.68
CA ASP A 111 24.96 0.98 -24.94
C ASP A 111 25.49 1.92 -26.02
N GLN A 112 26.12 3.02 -25.61
CA GLN A 112 26.91 3.82 -26.51
C GLN A 112 28.16 3.00 -26.79
N GLY A 113 28.08 2.22 -27.87
CA GLY A 113 29.15 1.38 -28.38
C GLY A 113 30.48 2.10 -28.30
N SER A 114 31.33 1.65 -27.38
CA SER A 114 32.68 2.16 -27.21
C SER A 114 33.52 1.59 -28.35
N SER A 115 33.57 2.32 -29.46
CA SER A 115 34.55 2.10 -30.53
C SER A 115 35.92 2.54 -30.02
N HIS A 116 36.60 1.68 -29.28
CA HIS A 116 38.02 1.86 -28.98
C HIS A 116 38.82 1.34 -30.18
N VAL A 117 39.33 2.29 -30.98
CA VAL A 117 40.32 2.03 -32.03
C VAL A 117 41.68 1.91 -31.34
N GLU A 118 42.28 0.73 -31.39
CA GLU A 118 43.70 0.52 -31.06
C GLU A 118 44.58 1.27 -32.07
N PRO A 119 45.51 2.13 -31.63
CA PRO A 119 46.65 2.51 -32.46
C PRO A 119 47.76 1.48 -32.25
N GLY A 120 48.17 0.83 -33.34
CA GLY A 120 49.30 -0.09 -33.35
C GLY A 120 50.62 0.56 -32.92
N CYS A 121 51.40 -0.22 -32.18
CA CYS A 121 52.84 -0.45 -32.33
C CYS A 121 53.23 -1.63 -31.42
#